data_AF-A0A947ATC5-F1
#
_entry.id   AF-A0A947ATC5-F1
#
_cell.length_a   1.000
_cell.length_b   1.000
_cell.length_c   1.000
_cell.angle_alpha   90.00
_cell.angle_beta   90.00
_cell.angle_gamma   90.00
#
_symmetry.space_group_name_H-M   'P 1'
#
loop_
_entity.id
_entity.type
_entity.pdbx_description
1 polymer ?
#
loop_
_entity_poly.entity_id
_entity_poly.type
_entity_poly.pdbx_seq_one_letter_code
_entity_poly.pdbx_strand_id
1 'polypeptide(L)'
;PSSFFIVDELLEMDELKVIQVNKDVGGPSVSEMMALFKKIVKTKNLIIWGDLTEEDLALIQDQLPSKGVYLHIIAKDITCANHLLQTISRSV
;
A
#
# COMPACT_ATOMS: atom_id res chain seq x y z
N PRO A 1 3.84 19.26 1.69
CA PRO A 1 2.57 18.86 2.32
C PRO A 1 1.90 17.75 1.49
N SER A 2 1.80 16.54 2.02
CA SER A 2 1.08 15.45 1.35
C SER A 2 -0.44 15.68 1.45
N SER A 3 -1.17 15.28 0.42
CA SER A 3 -2.61 15.52 0.23
C SER A 3 -3.53 14.69 1.16
N PHE A 4 -3.00 14.13 2.26
CA PHE A 4 -3.73 13.15 3.08
C PHE A 4 -4.84 13.74 3.95
N PHE A 5 -5.05 15.06 3.93
CA PHE A 5 -6.11 15.72 4.69
C PHE A 5 -7.52 15.26 4.28
N ILE A 6 -7.74 14.85 3.03
CA ILE A 6 -9.05 14.43 2.52
C ILE A 6 -9.41 12.99 2.92
N VAL A 7 -8.48 12.23 3.51
CA VAL A 7 -8.70 10.80 3.76
C VAL A 7 -9.88 10.58 4.70
N ASP A 8 -10.06 11.43 5.72
CA ASP A 8 -11.20 11.30 6.64
C ASP A 8 -12.54 11.38 5.92
N GLU A 9 -12.71 12.35 5.03
CA GLU A 9 -13.93 12.51 4.22
C GLU A 9 -14.15 11.28 3.32
N LEU A 10 -13.09 10.73 2.71
CA LEU A 10 -13.19 9.53 1.87
C LEU A 10 -13.59 8.29 2.67
N LEU A 11 -13.17 8.17 3.93
CA LEU A 11 -13.52 7.04 4.78
C LEU A 11 -15.01 7.04 5.16
N GLU A 12 -15.63 8.21 5.24
CA GLU A 12 -17.06 8.39 5.56
C GLU A 12 -17.99 8.10 4.38
N MET A 13 -17.47 8.08 3.14
CA MET A 13 -18.27 7.80 1.94
C MET A 13 -18.63 6.30 1.85
N ASP A 14 -19.86 5.92 2.18
CA ASP A 14 -20.29 4.51 2.23
C ASP A 14 -20.17 3.80 0.87
N GLU A 15 -20.40 4.48 -0.25
CA GLU A 15 -20.29 3.90 -1.59
C GLU A 15 -18.84 3.64 -2.00
N LEU A 16 -17.89 4.40 -1.46
CA LEU A 16 -16.46 4.20 -1.74
C LEU A 16 -15.99 2.93 -1.04
N LYS A 17 -15.53 1.93 -1.81
CA LYS A 17 -15.11 0.62 -1.28
C LYS A 17 -13.60 0.45 -1.16
N VAL A 18 -12.84 1.24 -1.90
CA VAL A 18 -11.39 1.10 -2.03
C VAL A 18 -10.75 2.48 -2.11
N ILE A 19 -9.63 2.66 -1.42
CA ILE A 19 -8.77 3.84 -1.54
C ILE A 19 -7.42 3.37 -2.09
N GLN A 20 -6.93 4.04 -3.14
CA GLN A 20 -5.56 3.86 -3.59
C GLN A 20 -4.67 4.94 -2.98
N VAL A 21 -3.52 4.54 -2.43
CA VAL A 21 -2.46 5.45 -2.02
C VAL A 21 -1.24 5.20 -2.89
N ASN A 22 -0.70 6.27 -3.48
CA ASN A 22 0.47 6.24 -4.32
C ASN A 22 1.72 6.50 -3.48
N LYS A 23 2.73 5.64 -3.63
CA LYS A 23 4.11 5.91 -3.25
C LYS A 23 4.79 6.53 -4.46
N ASP A 24 4.97 7.84 -4.41
CA ASP A 24 5.63 8.62 -5.47
C ASP A 24 7.09 8.90 -5.11
N VAL A 25 7.93 9.10 -6.14
CA VAL A 25 9.33 9.51 -5.95
C VAL A 25 9.38 10.88 -5.26
N GLY A 26 10.12 10.98 -4.16
CA GLY A 26 10.19 12.19 -3.33
C GLY A 26 8.99 12.43 -2.42
N GLY A 27 8.01 11.51 -2.43
CA GLY A 27 6.93 11.46 -1.46
C GLY A 27 7.35 10.79 -0.15
N PRO A 28 6.39 10.63 0.79
CA PRO A 28 6.64 9.89 2.02
C PRO A 28 6.95 8.42 1.73
N SER A 29 7.79 7.83 2.56
CA SER A 29 8.06 6.40 2.56
C SER A 29 6.86 5.57 3.04
N VAL A 30 6.87 4.27 2.78
CA VAL A 30 5.84 3.33 3.27
C VAL A 30 5.76 3.33 4.79
N SER A 31 6.88 3.46 5.49
CA SER A 31 6.92 3.52 6.95
C SER A 31 6.24 4.79 7.49
N GLU A 32 6.48 5.94 6.86
CA GLU A 32 5.82 7.21 7.21
C GLU A 32 4.31 7.17 6.93
N MET A 33 3.88 6.45 5.88
CA MET A 33 2.47 6.25 5.54
C MET A 33 1.78 5.13 6.34
N MET A 34 2.49 4.38 7.16
CA MET A 34 1.93 3.18 7.80
C MET A 34 0.73 3.46 8.70
N ALA A 35 0.74 4.58 9.43
CA ALA A 35 -0.40 5.01 10.24
C ALA A 35 -1.64 5.29 9.38
N LEU A 36 -1.45 5.89 8.21
CA LEU A 36 -2.51 6.14 7.23
C LEU A 36 -3.04 4.81 6.65
N PHE A 37 -2.16 3.89 6.26
CA PHE A 37 -2.57 2.58 5.77
C PHE A 37 -3.41 1.82 6.80
N LYS A 38 -2.96 1.77 8.06
CA LYS A 38 -3.71 1.17 9.17
C LYS A 38 -5.07 1.82 9.40
N LYS A 39 -5.18 3.14 9.17
CA LYS A 39 -6.45 3.86 9.26
C LYS A 39 -7.42 3.44 8.15
N ILE A 40 -6.93 3.35 6.91
CA ILE A 40 -7.75 2.98 5.74
C ILE A 40 -8.26 1.54 5.88
N VAL A 41 -7.36 0.57 6.12
CA VAL A 41 -7.71 -0.87 6.13
C VAL A 41 -8.71 -1.27 7.22
N LYS A 42 -8.93 -0.41 8.22
CA LYS A 42 -9.95 -0.63 9.26
C LYS A 42 -11.38 -0.55 8.71
N THR A 43 -11.60 0.24 7.66
CA THR A 43 -12.97 0.52 7.17
C THR A 43 -13.11 0.32 5.66
N LYS A 44 -12.04 0.50 4.88
CA LYS A 44 -12.02 0.39 3.42
C LYS A 44 -10.90 -0.54 2.95
N ASN A 45 -11.03 -1.08 1.75
CA ASN A 45 -9.89 -1.77 1.14
C ASN A 45 -8.83 -0.74 0.70
N LEU A 46 -7.56 -1.15 0.72
CA LEU A 46 -6.42 -0.33 0.36
C LEU A 46 -5.72 -0.93 -0.86
N ILE A 47 -5.45 -0.09 -1.87
CA ILE A 47 -4.47 -0.37 -2.92
C ILE A 47 -3.23 0.46 -2.64
N ILE A 48 -2.07 -0.17 -2.55
CA ILE A 48 -0.78 0.52 -2.48
C ILE A 48 -0.16 0.44 -3.88
N TRP A 49 0.01 1.60 -4.50
CA TRP A 49 0.60 1.72 -5.84
C TRP A 49 1.98 2.35 -5.76
N GLY A 50 2.94 1.85 -6.53
CA GLY A 50 4.26 2.49 -6.67
C GLY A 50 5.40 1.51 -6.87
N ASP A 51 6.63 2.04 -6.92
CA ASP A 51 7.87 1.27 -6.92
C ASP A 51 8.21 0.81 -5.50
N LEU A 52 7.55 -0.28 -5.07
CA LEU A 52 7.77 -0.90 -3.77
C LEU A 52 9.03 -1.76 -3.77
N THR A 53 9.83 -1.60 -2.73
CA THR A 53 11.03 -2.41 -2.46
C THR A 53 10.69 -3.67 -1.65
N GLU A 54 11.63 -4.59 -1.51
CA GLU A 54 11.46 -5.75 -0.62
C GLU A 54 11.26 -5.34 0.85
N GLU A 55 11.93 -4.27 1.29
CA GLU A 55 11.77 -3.72 2.64
C GLU A 55 10.36 -3.16 2.85
N ASP A 56 9.83 -2.46 1.84
CA ASP A 56 8.44 -1.98 1.85
C ASP A 56 7.45 -3.15 1.95
N LEU A 57 7.68 -4.21 1.16
CA LEU A 57 6.84 -5.41 1.16
C LEU A 57 6.87 -6.13 2.51
N ALA A 58 8.06 -6.29 3.10
CA ALA A 58 8.22 -6.89 4.42
C ALA A 58 7.48 -6.07 5.48
N LEU A 59 7.57 -4.75 5.42
CA LEU A 59 6.89 -3.85 6.35
C LEU A 59 5.36 -3.92 6.22
N ILE A 60 4.86 -3.97 4.99
CA ILE A 60 3.43 -4.13 4.70
C ILE A 60 2.93 -5.48 5.24
N GLN A 61 3.67 -6.56 5.00
CA GLN A 61 3.32 -7.90 5.47
C GLN A 61 3.32 -7.99 7.00
N ASP A 62 4.29 -7.37 7.67
CA ASP A 62 4.41 -7.38 9.13
C ASP A 62 3.30 -6.57 9.81
N GLN A 63 2.89 -5.45 9.22
CA GLN A 63 2.07 -4.46 9.93
C GLN A 63 0.63 -4.34 9.45
N LEU A 64 0.28 -4.85 8.26
CA LEU A 64 -1.07 -4.78 7.71
C LEU A 64 -1.68 -6.18 7.56
N PRO A 65 -3.01 -6.31 7.68
CA PRO A 65 -3.67 -7.58 7.39
C PRO A 65 -3.56 -7.91 5.91
N SER A 66 -3.44 -9.20 5.57
CA SER A 66 -3.47 -9.64 4.16
C SER A 66 -4.83 -9.39 3.50
N LYS A 67 -5.91 -9.40 4.29
CA LYS A 67 -7.27 -9.14 3.79
C LYS A 67 -7.49 -7.64 3.63
N GLY A 68 -7.98 -7.24 2.46
CA GLY A 68 -8.33 -5.85 2.16
C GLY A 68 -7.14 -4.98 1.78
N VAL A 69 -5.96 -5.57 1.59
CA VAL A 69 -4.75 -4.90 1.07
C VAL A 69 -4.38 -5.51 -0.28
N TYR A 70 -4.19 -4.64 -1.26
CA TYR A 70 -3.82 -5.00 -2.62
C TYR A 70 -2.59 -4.20 -3.03
N LEU A 71 -1.68 -4.83 -3.77
CA LEU A 71 -0.43 -4.21 -4.20
C LEU A 71 -0.44 -4.06 -5.73
N HIS A 72 -0.28 -2.84 -6.21
CA HIS A 72 -0.08 -2.54 -7.62
C HIS A 72 1.34 -2.01 -7.81
N ILE A 73 2.28 -2.94 -8.00
CA ILE A 73 3.71 -2.67 -7.95
C ILE A 73 4.24 -2.34 -9.34
N ILE A 74 4.98 -1.23 -9.44
CA ILE A 74 5.75 -0.91 -10.64
C ILE A 74 7.10 -1.61 -10.54
N ALA A 75 7.34 -2.56 -11.45
CA ALA A 75 8.64 -3.20 -11.62
C ALA A 75 9.35 -2.64 -12.85
N LYS A 76 10.67 -2.46 -12.75
CA LYS A 76 11.51 -1.96 -13.85
C LYS A 76 11.60 -2.92 -15.04
N ASP A 77 11.49 -4.22 -14.78
CA ASP A 77 11.61 -5.31 -15.74
C ASP A 77 10.96 -6.58 -15.18
N ILE A 78 10.85 -7.62 -16.01
CA ILE A 78 10.23 -8.90 -15.64
C ILE A 78 11.02 -9.65 -14.55
N THR A 79 12.34 -9.50 -14.51
CA THR A 79 13.19 -10.14 -13.50
C THR A 79 12.88 -9.58 -12.11
N CYS A 80 12.80 -8.26 -12.00
CA CYS A 80 12.38 -7.54 -10.81
C CYS A 80 10.95 -7.91 -10.40
N ALA A 81 10.01 -7.96 -11.36
CA ALA A 81 8.63 -8.36 -11.08
C ALA A 81 8.56 -9.78 -10.48
N ASN A 82 9.27 -10.74 -11.07
CA ASN A 82 9.31 -12.13 -10.58
C ASN A 82 9.94 -12.22 -9.18
N HIS A 83 10.97 -11.42 -8.91
CA HIS A 83 11.61 -11.38 -7.60
C HIS A 83 10.65 -10.86 -6.53
N LEU A 84 9.95 -9.75 -6.79
CA LEU A 84 8.96 -9.19 -5.86
C LEU A 84 7.79 -10.15 -5.63
N LEU A 85 7.32 -10.86 -6.66
CA LEU A 85 6.29 -11.90 -6.52
C LEU A 85 6.71 -13.05 -5.61
N GLN A 86 7.99 -13.46 -5.66
CA GLN A 86 8.51 -14.49 -4.75
C GLN A 86 8.52 -14.00 -3.30
N THR A 87 8.90 -12.74 -3.05
CA THR A 87 8.85 -12.13 -1.72
C THR A 87 7.43 -12.10 -1.16
N ILE A 88 6.43 -11.84 -2.00
CA ILE A 88 5.01 -11.82 -1.58
C ILE A 88 4.50 -13.24 -1.27
N SER A 89 4.90 -14.22 -2.08
CA SER A 89 4.33 -15.59 -2.05
C SER A 89 4.94 -16.50 -0.98
N ARG A 90 6.08 -16.15 -0.39
CA ARG A 90 6.79 -16.96 0.62
C ARG A 90 6.23 -16.83 2.04
N SER A 91 5.29 -15.92 2.27
CA SER A 91 4.83 -15.55 3.62
C SER A 91 3.42 -16.05 3.97
N VAL A 92 2.93 -17.10 3.30
CA VAL A 92 1.63 -17.76 3.56
C VAL A 92 1.83 -19.20 4.02
#